data_AF-A0A124ED77-F1
#
_entry.id   AF-A0A124ED77-F1
#
_cell.length_a   1.000
_cell.length_b   1.000
_cell.length_c   1.000
_cell.angle_alpha   90.00
_cell.angle_beta   90.00
_cell.angle_gamma   90.00
#
_symmetry.space_group_name_H-M   'P 1'
#
loop_
_entity.id
_entity.type
_entity.pdbx_description
1 polymer ?
#
loop_
_entity_poly.entity_id
_entity_poly.type
_entity_poly.pdbx_seq_one_letter_code
_entity_poly.pdbx_strand_id
1 'polypeptide(L)'
;MSGEEHRTADPYEVLARAAAEWDDLEPRLDAAGRARLGDALRGLREGPRPWDAARDAVRVLAAALPGGAGARFVAPTVPDVPPVPGRPPVEGGSGAPGGSPVEGGSGAPGAGAGAPYSASYAGFRAVDLAALVLDGTRMVGPVLGPVRDRLLAVPALSEDAVRERGGDPYGPGLVRLRGPGGAVRLPRFQFAGDALPWPVVLEVNRLLDADDDPWAAADWWLSRDAWLAAPPAALLGTGRDGTLVDAARALVDGG
;
A
#
# COMPACT_ATOMS: atom_id res chain seq x y z
N MET A 1 -2.43 28.81 -30.48
CA MET A 1 -1.56 27.61 -30.41
C MET A 1 -1.83 26.94 -29.07
N SER A 2 -2.71 25.94 -29.05
CA SER A 2 -2.82 25.03 -27.92
C SER A 2 -1.98 23.81 -28.27
N GLY A 3 -0.90 23.59 -27.53
CA GLY A 3 -0.14 22.35 -27.60
C GLY A 3 -1.01 21.24 -27.04
N GLU A 4 -1.50 20.36 -27.91
CA GLU A 4 -2.09 19.10 -27.48
C GLU A 4 -0.92 18.18 -27.11
N GLU A 5 -0.46 18.34 -25.87
CA GLU A 5 0.53 17.48 -25.25
C GLU A 5 0.06 16.03 -25.35
N HIS A 6 0.82 15.25 -26.11
CA HIS A 6 0.72 13.82 -26.22
C HIS A 6 0.94 13.20 -24.83
N ARG A 7 -0.13 13.06 -24.05
CA ARG A 7 -0.03 12.53 -22.69
C ARG A 7 0.04 11.01 -22.75
N THR A 8 1.27 10.49 -22.81
CA THR A 8 1.54 9.08 -22.48
C THR A 8 0.91 8.81 -21.10
N ALA A 9 0.17 7.70 -20.96
CA ALA A 9 -0.45 7.35 -19.69
C ALA A 9 0.61 7.32 -18.57
N ASP A 10 0.36 8.02 -17.47
CA ASP A 10 1.26 8.06 -16.33
C ASP A 10 1.43 6.63 -15.78
N PRO A 11 2.66 6.07 -15.74
CA PRO A 11 2.88 4.73 -15.24
C PRO A 11 2.36 4.52 -13.82
N TYR A 12 2.32 5.55 -12.97
CA TYR A 12 1.75 5.43 -11.63
C TYR A 12 0.24 5.22 -11.66
N GLU A 13 -0.48 5.89 -12.58
CA GLU A 13 -1.93 5.72 -12.76
C GLU A 13 -2.25 4.32 -13.30
N VAL A 14 -1.43 3.81 -14.24
CA VAL A 14 -1.56 2.45 -14.78
C VAL A 14 -1.39 1.39 -13.68
N LEU A 15 -0.38 1.55 -12.82
CA LEU A 15 -0.15 0.64 -11.69
C LEU A 15 -1.23 0.77 -10.61
N ALA A 16 -1.72 2.00 -10.34
CA ALA A 16 -2.85 2.22 -9.44
C ALA A 16 -4.13 1.52 -9.94
N ARG A 17 -4.40 1.60 -11.24
CA ARG A 17 -5.50 0.87 -11.87
C ARG A 17 -5.32 -0.64 -11.77
N ALA A 18 -4.12 -1.14 -12.01
CA ALA A 18 -3.82 -2.56 -11.84
C ALA A 18 -4.00 -3.03 -10.39
N ALA A 19 -3.73 -2.19 -9.39
CA ALA A 19 -4.05 -2.49 -8.00
C ALA A 19 -5.57 -2.61 -7.75
N ALA A 20 -6.35 -1.68 -8.33
CA ALA A 20 -7.81 -1.70 -8.20
C ALA A 20 -8.47 -2.91 -8.91
N GLU A 21 -7.83 -3.43 -9.96
CA GLU A 21 -8.32 -4.60 -10.74
C GLU A 21 -7.56 -5.89 -10.37
N TRP A 22 -6.86 -5.94 -9.24
CA TRP A 22 -5.92 -7.03 -8.94
C TRP A 22 -6.56 -8.41 -8.84
N ASP A 23 -7.77 -8.52 -8.30
CA ASP A 23 -8.50 -9.80 -8.20
C ASP A 23 -8.76 -10.46 -9.56
N ASP A 24 -8.96 -9.65 -10.60
CA ASP A 24 -9.15 -10.13 -11.97
C ASP A 24 -7.83 -10.43 -12.68
N LEU A 25 -6.76 -9.71 -12.31
CA LEU A 25 -5.44 -9.81 -12.92
C LEU A 25 -4.63 -10.97 -12.36
N GLU A 26 -4.62 -11.15 -11.04
CA GLU A 26 -3.77 -12.12 -10.34
C GLU A 26 -3.89 -13.55 -10.90
N PRO A 27 -5.09 -14.10 -11.16
CA PRO A 27 -5.22 -15.46 -11.69
C PRO A 27 -4.70 -15.62 -13.13
N ARG A 28 -4.47 -14.50 -13.83
CA ARG A 28 -4.00 -14.46 -15.22
C ARG A 28 -2.49 -14.30 -15.34
N LEU A 29 -1.80 -13.97 -14.25
CA LEU A 29 -0.34 -13.89 -14.22
C LEU A 29 0.23 -15.27 -13.90
N ASP A 30 1.13 -15.76 -14.76
CA ASP A 30 1.92 -16.94 -14.44
C ASP A 30 2.98 -16.63 -13.36
N ALA A 31 3.55 -17.68 -12.77
CA ALA A 31 4.53 -17.53 -11.69
C ALA A 31 5.77 -16.70 -12.12
N ALA A 32 6.21 -16.87 -13.36
CA ALA A 32 7.35 -16.13 -13.91
C ALA A 32 7.04 -14.64 -14.12
N GLY A 33 5.84 -14.32 -14.60
CA GLY A 33 5.34 -12.96 -14.75
C GLY A 33 5.18 -12.25 -13.41
N ARG A 34 4.63 -12.95 -12.41
CA ARG A 34 4.53 -12.43 -11.04
C ARG A 34 5.90 -12.14 -10.44
N ALA A 35 6.88 -13.03 -10.62
CA ALA A 35 8.24 -12.82 -10.12
C ALA A 35 8.90 -11.56 -10.75
N ARG A 36 8.85 -11.44 -12.09
CA ARG A 36 9.38 -10.25 -12.78
C ARG A 36 8.68 -8.96 -12.36
N LEU A 37 7.36 -9.01 -12.16
CA LEU A 37 6.59 -7.85 -11.70
C LEU A 37 7.03 -7.44 -10.29
N GLY A 38 7.25 -8.43 -9.40
CA GLY A 38 7.79 -8.20 -8.08
C GLY A 38 9.15 -7.51 -8.11
N ASP A 39 10.07 -7.95 -8.98
CA ASP A 39 11.39 -7.31 -9.09
C ASP A 39 11.32 -5.85 -9.53
N ALA A 40 10.46 -5.54 -10.50
CA ALA A 40 10.24 -4.16 -10.94
C ALA A 40 9.58 -3.29 -9.83
N LEU A 41 8.60 -3.83 -9.10
CA LEU A 41 7.94 -3.14 -8.00
C LEU A 41 8.85 -2.94 -6.77
N ARG A 42 9.86 -3.79 -6.57
CA ARG A 42 10.90 -3.56 -5.56
C ARG A 42 11.73 -2.32 -5.91
N GLY A 43 12.11 -2.20 -7.19
CA GLY A 43 12.76 -0.99 -7.71
C GLY A 43 11.92 0.28 -7.54
N LEU A 44 10.60 0.17 -7.60
CA LEU A 44 9.67 1.28 -7.35
C LEU A 44 9.72 1.77 -5.90
N ARG A 45 9.84 0.85 -4.93
CA ARG A 45 9.85 1.17 -3.49
C ARG A 45 11.20 1.67 -2.99
N GLU A 46 12.27 1.03 -3.44
CA GLU A 46 13.60 1.15 -2.84
C GLU A 46 14.61 1.84 -3.77
N GLY A 47 14.27 1.95 -5.06
CA GLY A 47 15.20 2.40 -6.08
C GLY A 47 15.37 3.92 -6.12
N PRO A 48 16.54 4.40 -6.58
CA PRO A 48 16.82 5.84 -6.73
C PRO A 48 16.06 6.48 -7.91
N ARG A 49 15.44 5.67 -8.78
CA ARG A 49 14.70 6.10 -9.97
C ARG A 49 13.31 5.44 -10.04
N PRO A 50 12.40 5.83 -9.13
CA PRO A 50 11.08 5.21 -9.03
C PRO A 50 10.21 5.37 -10.29
N TRP A 51 10.42 6.41 -11.09
CA TRP A 51 9.72 6.58 -12.37
C TRP A 51 10.09 5.51 -13.39
N ASP A 52 11.39 5.24 -13.57
CA ASP A 52 11.88 4.23 -14.50
C ASP A 52 11.39 2.84 -14.07
N ALA A 53 11.45 2.56 -12.76
CA ALA A 53 10.93 1.33 -12.19
C ALA A 53 9.41 1.18 -12.38
N ALA A 54 8.63 2.27 -12.27
CA ALA A 54 7.20 2.26 -12.57
C ALA A 54 6.94 1.89 -14.05
N ARG A 55 7.71 2.46 -14.98
CA ARG A 55 7.61 2.14 -16.42
C ARG A 55 8.02 0.70 -16.73
N ASP A 56 9.06 0.19 -16.07
CA ASP A 56 9.47 -1.21 -16.17
C ASP A 56 8.35 -2.12 -15.65
N ALA A 57 7.75 -1.80 -14.50
CA ALA A 57 6.65 -2.57 -13.90
C ALA A 57 5.43 -2.62 -14.84
N VAL A 58 5.06 -1.49 -15.46
CA VAL A 58 3.97 -1.47 -16.47
C VAL A 58 4.29 -2.35 -17.67
N ARG A 59 5.53 -2.29 -18.20
CA ARG A 59 5.96 -3.13 -19.32
C ARG A 59 5.92 -4.61 -18.97
N VAL A 60 6.38 -4.98 -17.78
CA VAL A 60 6.36 -6.36 -17.30
C VAL A 60 4.93 -6.85 -17.10
N LEU A 61 4.06 -6.05 -16.47
CA LEU A 61 2.65 -6.38 -16.27
C LEU A 61 1.96 -6.62 -17.61
N ALA A 62 2.16 -5.74 -18.58
CA ALA A 62 1.57 -5.89 -19.91
C ALA A 62 2.06 -7.13 -20.65
N ALA A 63 3.36 -7.44 -20.57
CA ALA A 63 3.94 -8.62 -21.22
C ALA A 63 3.54 -9.94 -20.55
N ALA A 64 3.23 -9.93 -19.25
CA ALA A 64 2.84 -11.11 -18.48
C ALA A 64 1.38 -11.52 -18.68
N LEU A 65 0.52 -10.60 -19.16
CA LEU A 65 -0.91 -10.86 -19.30
C LEU A 65 -1.25 -11.53 -20.66
N PRO A 66 -1.99 -12.66 -20.65
CA PRO A 66 -2.30 -13.40 -21.88
C PRO A 66 -3.32 -12.69 -22.77
N GLY A 67 -3.38 -13.10 -24.04
CA GLY A 67 -4.50 -12.78 -24.95
C GLY A 67 -4.69 -11.31 -25.29
N GLY A 68 -3.64 -10.49 -25.19
CA GLY A 68 -3.72 -9.04 -25.43
C GLY A 68 -4.35 -8.25 -24.28
N ALA A 69 -4.66 -8.88 -23.14
CA ALA A 69 -5.16 -8.18 -21.95
C ALA A 69 -4.17 -7.13 -21.42
N GLY A 70 -2.88 -7.28 -21.71
CA GLY A 70 -1.84 -6.29 -21.43
C GLY A 70 -1.91 -5.02 -22.27
N ALA A 71 -2.56 -5.06 -23.44
CA ALA A 71 -2.62 -3.93 -24.37
C ALA A 71 -3.41 -2.74 -23.81
N ARG A 72 -4.28 -2.94 -22.82
CA ARG A 72 -4.97 -1.84 -22.14
C ARG A 72 -4.07 -1.04 -21.18
N PHE A 73 -2.92 -1.60 -20.82
CA PHE A 73 -1.92 -0.97 -19.93
C PHE A 73 -0.75 -0.35 -20.69
N VAL A 74 -0.62 -0.65 -21.99
CA VAL A 74 0.33 -0.01 -22.90
C VAL A 74 -0.49 0.85 -23.83
N ALA A 75 -0.45 2.17 -23.65
CA ALA A 75 -1.13 3.08 -24.57
C ALA A 75 -0.78 2.73 -26.03
N PRO A 76 -1.74 2.81 -26.98
CA PRO A 76 -1.42 2.60 -28.38
C PRO A 76 -0.45 3.71 -28.82
N THR A 77 0.80 3.36 -29.08
CA THR A 77 1.63 4.16 -29.99
C THR A 77 0.99 4.04 -31.36
N VAL A 78 0.17 5.04 -31.72
CA VAL A 78 -0.32 5.18 -33.11
C VAL A 78 0.93 5.37 -34.00
N PRO A 79 1.09 4.61 -35.09
CA PRO A 79 2.21 4.81 -35.99
C PRO A 79 2.17 6.21 -36.59
N ASP A 80 3.34 6.84 -36.67
CA ASP A 80 3.58 8.16 -37.24
C ASP A 80 2.95 8.25 -38.64
N VAL A 81 1.91 9.08 -38.78
CA VAL A 81 1.34 9.41 -40.09
C VAL A 81 2.22 10.53 -40.65
N PRO A 82 2.90 10.33 -41.80
CA PRO A 82 3.79 11.34 -42.33
C PRO A 82 3.00 12.64 -42.62
N PRO A 83 3.58 13.82 -42.33
CA PRO A 83 2.89 15.08 -42.47
C PRO A 83 2.50 15.32 -43.93
N VAL A 84 1.23 15.64 -44.17
CA VAL A 84 0.76 16.14 -45.46
C VAL A 84 1.44 17.49 -45.72
N PRO A 85 2.25 17.66 -46.80
CA PRO A 85 2.88 18.92 -47.09
C PRO A 85 1.86 19.92 -47.66
N GLY A 86 1.77 21.12 -47.09
CA GLY A 86 1.13 22.25 -47.79
C GLY A 86 0.28 23.23 -46.99
N ARG A 87 0.70 23.69 -45.80
CA ARG A 87 0.11 24.93 -45.24
C ARG A 87 1.20 25.91 -44.80
N PRO A 88 1.20 27.17 -45.30
CA PRO A 88 2.21 28.16 -44.93
C PRO A 88 1.96 28.75 -43.54
N PRO A 89 3.00 29.29 -42.89
CA PRO A 89 2.90 29.87 -41.55
C PRO A 89 2.32 31.28 -41.60
N VAL A 90 1.47 31.61 -40.63
CA VAL A 90 1.09 32.99 -40.32
C VAL A 90 1.97 33.49 -39.18
N GLU A 91 2.77 34.51 -39.47
CA GLU A 91 3.61 35.23 -38.51
C GLU A 91 2.82 36.34 -37.79
N GLY A 92 3.25 36.64 -36.56
CA GLY A 92 3.32 38.02 -36.08
C GLY A 92 2.37 38.38 -34.94
N GLY A 93 2.94 38.79 -33.80
CA GLY A 93 2.21 39.53 -32.77
C GLY A 93 2.84 39.53 -31.38
N SER A 94 4.06 40.06 -31.27
CA SER A 94 4.74 40.37 -30.00
C SER A 94 4.17 41.65 -29.38
N GLY A 95 4.01 41.70 -28.04
CA GLY A 95 3.58 42.90 -27.32
C GLY A 95 3.56 42.75 -25.80
N ALA A 96 4.70 43.00 -25.15
CA ALA A 96 4.82 43.47 -23.77
C ALA A 96 5.43 44.90 -23.83
N PRO A 97 5.29 45.80 -22.83
CA PRO A 97 5.93 45.61 -21.52
C PRO A 97 5.28 46.32 -20.30
N GLY A 98 5.80 46.05 -19.10
CA GLY A 98 6.03 47.09 -18.09
C GLY A 98 5.46 46.86 -16.67
N GLY A 99 6.34 46.65 -15.69
CA GLY A 99 6.06 46.88 -14.26
C GLY A 99 6.86 46.01 -13.28
N SER A 100 7.96 46.53 -12.73
CA SER A 100 8.66 46.05 -11.52
C SER A 100 8.42 47.04 -10.35
N PRO A 101 9.00 46.86 -9.15
CA PRO A 101 8.86 45.77 -8.17
C PRO A 101 8.40 46.33 -6.79
N VAL A 102 7.94 45.46 -5.88
CA VAL A 102 7.88 45.79 -4.43
C VAL A 102 8.31 44.59 -3.60
N GLU A 103 9.37 44.80 -2.81
CA GLU A 103 9.86 43.91 -1.76
C GLU A 103 8.97 43.96 -0.51
N GLY A 104 8.92 42.84 0.23
CA GLY A 104 8.57 42.84 1.65
C GLY A 104 7.73 41.62 2.06
N GLY A 105 8.36 40.63 2.68
CA GLY A 105 7.61 39.54 3.31
C GLY A 105 8.44 38.31 3.63
N SER A 106 9.22 38.38 4.69
CA SER A 106 9.84 37.23 5.34
C SER A 106 8.76 36.24 5.80
N GLY A 107 8.86 34.99 5.35
CA GLY A 107 7.93 33.91 5.68
C GLY A 107 8.35 32.65 4.95
N ALA A 108 9.19 31.84 5.59
CA ALA A 108 9.54 30.52 5.08
C ALA A 108 8.28 29.65 4.90
N PRO A 109 8.11 28.94 3.77
CA PRO A 109 7.34 27.72 3.73
C PRO A 109 8.33 26.54 3.79
N GLY A 110 8.65 26.13 5.01
CA GLY A 110 8.95 24.73 5.25
C GLY A 110 7.62 23.96 5.24
N ALA A 111 7.63 22.78 4.61
CA ALA A 111 6.53 21.83 4.42
C ALA A 111 5.69 22.02 3.14
N GLY A 112 5.82 21.05 2.23
CA GLY A 112 4.92 20.88 1.10
C GLY A 112 5.54 20.48 -0.23
N ALA A 113 6.73 19.84 -0.26
CA ALA A 113 7.13 19.10 -1.46
C ALA A 113 6.20 17.88 -1.59
N GLY A 114 5.08 18.05 -2.29
CA GLY A 114 4.25 16.93 -2.72
C GLY A 114 5.13 15.99 -3.54
N ALA A 115 5.40 14.79 -3.02
CA ALA A 115 6.21 13.83 -3.72
C ALA A 115 5.57 13.54 -5.10
N PRO A 116 6.34 13.50 -6.21
CA PRO A 116 5.82 13.34 -7.58
C PRO A 116 5.28 11.93 -7.90
N TYR A 117 4.76 11.20 -6.91
CA TYR A 117 4.29 9.82 -6.97
C TYR A 117 2.78 9.69 -6.72
N SER A 118 2.00 10.71 -7.13
CA SER A 118 0.66 10.98 -6.60
C SER A 118 -0.50 10.57 -7.50
N ALA A 119 -0.24 10.06 -8.71
CA ALA A 119 -1.33 9.59 -9.56
C ALA A 119 -2.04 8.40 -8.88
N SER A 120 -3.35 8.53 -8.75
CA SER A 120 -4.22 7.54 -8.13
C SER A 120 -5.37 7.21 -9.07
N TYR A 121 -5.88 5.99 -8.96
CA TYR A 121 -7.03 5.52 -9.72
C TYR A 121 -8.03 4.87 -8.76
N ALA A 122 -9.26 5.37 -8.71
CA ALA A 122 -10.27 4.95 -7.74
C ALA A 122 -9.77 4.94 -6.27
N GLY A 123 -8.84 5.85 -5.93
CA GLY A 123 -8.22 5.94 -4.61
C GLY A 123 -7.07 4.97 -4.34
N PHE A 124 -6.75 4.08 -5.29
CA PHE A 124 -5.54 3.23 -5.26
C PHE A 124 -4.33 3.99 -5.78
N ARG A 125 -3.14 3.59 -5.34
CA ARG A 125 -1.84 4.13 -5.75
C ARG A 125 -0.95 3.02 -6.29
N ALA A 126 0.10 3.37 -7.03
CA ALA A 126 1.08 2.38 -7.51
C ALA A 126 1.72 1.55 -6.37
N VAL A 127 1.91 2.15 -5.20
CA VAL A 127 2.44 1.47 -4.00
C VAL A 127 1.49 0.40 -3.44
N ASP A 128 0.19 0.48 -3.75
CA ASP A 128 -0.80 -0.53 -3.37
C ASP A 128 -0.61 -1.81 -4.19
N LEU A 129 -0.28 -1.70 -5.48
CA LEU A 129 0.11 -2.87 -6.29
C LEU A 129 1.38 -3.52 -5.74
N ALA A 130 2.35 -2.71 -5.31
CA ALA A 130 3.55 -3.24 -4.65
C ALA A 130 3.21 -3.99 -3.36
N ALA A 131 2.21 -3.53 -2.58
CA ALA A 131 1.78 -4.24 -1.37
C ALA A 131 1.07 -5.56 -1.67
N LEU A 132 0.22 -5.59 -2.70
CA LEU A 132 -0.44 -6.81 -3.17
C LEU A 132 0.57 -7.86 -3.67
N VAL A 133 1.57 -7.43 -4.44
CA VAL A 133 2.52 -8.34 -5.09
C VAL A 133 3.67 -8.76 -4.16
N LEU A 134 4.24 -7.81 -3.40
CA LEU A 134 5.45 -8.06 -2.60
C LEU A 134 5.13 -8.52 -1.18
N ASP A 135 4.12 -7.91 -0.55
CA ASP A 135 3.80 -8.19 0.85
C ASP A 135 2.70 -9.26 0.97
N GLY A 136 1.97 -9.50 -0.13
CA GLY A 136 0.84 -10.43 -0.19
C GLY A 136 -0.37 -9.97 0.63
N THR A 137 -0.46 -8.67 0.93
CA THR A 137 -1.54 -8.10 1.75
C THR A 137 -2.67 -7.57 0.88
N ARG A 138 -3.91 -7.91 1.25
CA ARG A 138 -5.15 -7.34 0.67
C ARG A 138 -5.55 -6.01 1.30
N MET A 139 -4.87 -5.58 2.37
CA MET A 139 -5.12 -4.32 3.07
C MET A 139 -4.55 -3.13 2.29
N VAL A 140 -5.15 -2.85 1.13
CA VAL A 140 -4.69 -1.81 0.20
C VAL A 140 -5.85 -0.92 -0.26
N GLY A 141 -5.53 0.17 -0.95
CA GLY A 141 -6.53 1.09 -1.49
C GLY A 141 -7.07 2.09 -0.46
N PRO A 142 -8.08 2.88 -0.82
CA PRO A 142 -8.45 4.09 -0.09
C PRO A 142 -9.03 3.83 1.30
N VAL A 143 -9.67 2.68 1.52
CA VAL A 143 -10.30 2.32 2.80
C VAL A 143 -9.33 1.54 3.68
N LEU A 144 -8.73 0.46 3.16
CA LEU A 144 -7.90 -0.45 3.95
C LEU A 144 -6.44 -0.02 4.06
N GLY A 145 -5.94 0.79 3.12
CA GLY A 145 -4.57 1.33 3.16
C GLY A 145 -4.30 2.17 4.42
N PRO A 146 -5.14 3.16 4.77
CA PRO A 146 -4.99 3.91 6.02
C PRO A 146 -5.05 3.04 7.27
N VAL A 147 -5.91 2.00 7.27
CA VAL A 147 -6.00 1.02 8.37
C VAL A 147 -4.69 0.24 8.49
N ARG A 148 -4.15 -0.26 7.37
CA ARG A 148 -2.86 -0.95 7.32
C ARG A 148 -1.74 -0.08 7.88
N ASP A 149 -1.65 1.16 7.42
CA ASP A 149 -0.60 2.10 7.82
C ASP A 149 -0.69 2.41 9.33
N ARG A 150 -1.91 2.58 9.87
CA ARG A 150 -2.15 2.72 11.32
C ARG A 150 -1.69 1.48 12.10
N LEU A 151 -2.06 0.28 11.65
CA LEU A 151 -1.72 -0.97 12.33
C LEU A 151 -0.22 -1.27 12.28
N LEU A 152 0.46 -0.92 11.19
CA LEU A 152 1.91 -1.10 11.08
C LEU A 152 2.72 -0.10 11.92
N ALA A 153 2.14 1.06 12.25
CA ALA A 153 2.76 2.10 13.06
C ALA A 153 2.84 1.77 14.55
N VAL A 154 2.09 0.77 15.03
CA VAL A 154 2.16 0.38 16.44
C VAL A 154 3.53 -0.24 16.80
N PRO A 155 3.97 -0.13 18.07
CA PRO A 155 5.17 -0.82 18.52
C PRO A 155 5.08 -2.32 18.23
N ALA A 156 6.12 -2.89 17.63
CA ALA A 156 6.18 -4.29 17.25
C ALA A 156 7.59 -4.86 17.46
N LEU A 157 7.66 -6.17 17.68
CA LEU A 157 8.90 -6.94 17.66
C LEU A 157 9.11 -7.54 16.27
N SER A 158 10.37 -7.65 15.84
CA SER A 158 10.76 -8.51 14.73
C SER A 158 10.81 -9.97 15.17
N GLU A 159 10.88 -10.89 14.22
CA GLU A 159 11.03 -12.31 14.50
C GLU A 159 12.31 -12.60 15.28
N ASP A 160 13.41 -11.96 14.89
CA ASP A 160 14.70 -12.11 15.57
C ASP A 160 14.65 -11.57 17.00
N ALA A 161 13.99 -10.42 17.22
CA ALA A 161 13.83 -9.87 18.56
C ALA A 161 13.00 -10.78 19.47
N VAL A 162 12.03 -11.55 18.94
CA VAL A 162 11.29 -12.55 19.72
C VAL A 162 12.19 -13.75 20.04
N ARG A 163 12.96 -14.26 19.06
CA ARG A 163 13.88 -15.39 19.24
C ARG A 163 14.98 -15.09 20.25
N GLU A 164 15.61 -13.91 20.15
CA GLU A 164 16.66 -13.45 21.07
C GLU A 164 16.18 -13.42 22.53
N ARG A 165 14.88 -13.21 22.74
CA ARG A 165 14.24 -13.18 24.04
C ARG A 165 13.65 -14.53 24.47
N GLY A 166 13.95 -15.60 23.72
CA GLY A 166 13.55 -16.97 24.02
C GLY A 166 12.11 -17.33 23.63
N GLY A 167 11.41 -16.49 22.88
CA GLY A 167 10.07 -16.76 22.37
C GLY A 167 10.08 -17.43 20.98
N ASP A 168 8.93 -17.98 20.60
CA ASP A 168 8.68 -18.48 19.24
C ASP A 168 7.86 -17.46 18.43
N PRO A 169 8.43 -16.78 17.41
CA PRO A 169 7.68 -15.85 16.58
C PRO A 169 6.60 -16.54 15.72
N TYR A 170 6.67 -17.85 15.52
CA TYR A 170 5.71 -18.64 14.76
C TYR A 170 4.77 -19.48 15.64
N GLY A 171 4.72 -19.20 16.94
CA GLY A 171 3.79 -19.86 17.86
C GLY A 171 2.31 -19.62 17.47
N PRO A 172 1.44 -20.63 17.49
CA PRO A 172 0.06 -20.52 17.01
C PRO A 172 -0.73 -19.43 17.75
N GLY A 173 -1.62 -18.74 17.03
CA GLY A 173 -2.44 -17.66 17.61
C GLY A 173 -1.69 -16.35 17.87
N LEU A 174 -0.54 -16.12 17.24
CA LEU A 174 0.10 -14.81 17.22
C LEU A 174 -0.30 -14.04 15.96
N VAL A 175 -0.75 -12.80 16.14
CA VAL A 175 -0.92 -11.81 15.07
C VAL A 175 0.45 -11.49 14.47
N ARG A 176 0.57 -11.71 13.16
CA ARG A 176 1.75 -11.40 12.36
C ARG A 176 1.37 -10.49 11.21
N LEU A 177 1.77 -9.23 11.30
CA LEU A 177 1.53 -8.27 10.25
C LEU A 177 2.73 -8.23 9.31
N ARG A 178 2.48 -8.42 8.00
CA ARG A 178 3.51 -8.24 6.98
C ARG A 178 3.63 -6.76 6.64
N GLY A 179 4.75 -6.17 7.03
CA GLY A 179 5.14 -4.83 6.63
C GLY A 179 5.76 -4.79 5.23
N PRO A 180 6.32 -3.63 4.83
CA PRO A 180 7.00 -3.49 3.55
C PRO A 180 8.10 -4.53 3.34
N GLY A 181 8.13 -5.14 2.17
CA GLY A 181 9.10 -6.18 1.80
C GLY A 181 8.79 -7.55 2.41
N GLY A 182 7.56 -7.75 2.90
CA GLY A 182 7.14 -8.98 3.58
C GLY A 182 7.69 -9.14 5.00
N ALA A 183 8.35 -8.11 5.54
CA ALA A 183 8.92 -8.15 6.88
C ALA A 183 7.85 -8.42 7.94
N VAL A 184 8.02 -9.50 8.72
CA VAL A 184 7.07 -9.86 9.77
C VAL A 184 7.23 -8.93 10.97
N ARG A 185 6.11 -8.35 11.39
CA ARG A 185 5.99 -7.51 12.58
C ARG A 185 4.99 -8.16 13.52
N LEU A 186 5.43 -8.43 14.76
CA LEU A 186 4.57 -8.94 15.81
C LEU A 186 4.20 -7.78 16.75
N PRO A 187 2.95 -7.27 16.72
CA PRO A 187 2.53 -6.19 17.61
C PRO A 187 2.89 -6.46 19.08
N ARG A 188 3.51 -5.48 19.73
CA ARG A 188 4.17 -5.65 21.05
C ARG A 188 3.19 -5.99 22.16
N PHE A 189 1.92 -5.57 22.03
CA PHE A 189 0.87 -5.82 23.04
C PHE A 189 0.65 -7.31 23.30
N GLN A 190 0.98 -8.18 22.34
CA GLN A 190 0.78 -9.61 22.47
C GLN A 190 1.65 -10.26 23.55
N PHE A 191 2.69 -9.57 23.99
CA PHE A 191 3.70 -10.12 24.89
C PHE A 191 3.72 -9.40 26.24
N ALA A 192 3.68 -10.17 27.32
CA ALA A 192 4.02 -9.75 28.67
C ALA A 192 5.55 -9.76 28.85
N GLY A 193 6.06 -8.81 29.66
CA GLY A 193 7.49 -8.73 29.95
C GLY A 193 8.33 -8.65 28.66
N ASP A 194 9.35 -9.50 28.55
CA ASP A 194 10.31 -9.43 27.45
C ASP A 194 9.79 -10.01 26.12
N ALA A 195 9.18 -11.20 26.10
CA ALA A 195 8.59 -11.81 24.90
C ALA A 195 7.64 -12.99 25.19
N LEU A 196 7.05 -13.09 26.39
CA LEU A 196 6.13 -14.19 26.70
C LEU A 196 4.71 -13.80 26.25
N PRO A 197 4.07 -14.52 25.32
CA PRO A 197 2.72 -14.17 24.89
C PRO A 197 1.71 -14.24 26.06
N TRP A 198 0.78 -13.28 26.11
CA TRP A 198 -0.33 -13.37 27.05
C TRP A 198 -1.22 -14.59 26.68
N PRO A 199 -1.56 -15.48 27.64
CA PRO A 199 -2.45 -16.61 27.34
C PRO A 199 -3.81 -16.17 26.78
N VAL A 200 -4.38 -15.08 27.32
CA VAL A 200 -5.64 -14.50 26.83
C VAL A 200 -5.53 -13.98 25.40
N VAL A 201 -4.37 -13.45 25.00
CA VAL A 201 -4.14 -13.00 23.62
C VAL A 201 -4.17 -14.19 22.67
N LEU A 202 -3.47 -15.28 23.02
CA LEU A 202 -3.48 -16.49 22.19
C LEU A 202 -4.87 -17.13 22.10
N GLU A 203 -5.66 -17.06 23.17
CA GLU A 203 -7.05 -17.56 23.15
C GLU A 203 -7.94 -16.74 22.23
N VAL A 204 -7.97 -15.42 22.42
CA VAL A 204 -8.76 -14.51 21.59
C VAL A 204 -8.33 -14.56 20.13
N ASN A 205 -7.04 -14.58 19.84
CA ASN A 205 -6.54 -14.65 18.47
C ASN A 205 -6.96 -15.94 17.76
N ARG A 206 -7.07 -17.06 18.47
CA ARG A 206 -7.63 -18.29 17.89
C ARG A 206 -9.14 -18.18 17.64
N LEU A 207 -9.89 -17.47 18.49
CA LEU A 207 -11.31 -17.21 18.26
C LEU A 207 -11.52 -16.30 17.03
N LEU A 208 -10.65 -15.31 16.85
CA LEU A 208 -10.67 -14.37 15.73
C LEU A 208 -9.96 -14.90 14.47
N ASP A 209 -9.53 -16.16 14.48
CA ASP A 209 -8.83 -16.81 13.37
C ASP A 209 -7.61 -16.03 12.84
N ALA A 210 -6.80 -15.49 13.76
CA ALA A 210 -5.69 -14.60 13.46
C ALA A 210 -4.56 -15.23 12.62
N ASP A 211 -4.51 -16.56 12.51
CA ASP A 211 -3.58 -17.24 11.63
C ASP A 211 -4.00 -17.09 10.15
N ASP A 212 -5.31 -16.99 9.87
CA ASP A 212 -5.87 -16.78 8.53
C ASP A 212 -6.13 -15.28 8.25
N ASP A 213 -6.65 -14.51 9.21
CA ASP A 213 -6.83 -13.05 9.11
C ASP A 213 -6.14 -12.26 10.24
N PRO A 214 -4.81 -12.14 10.20
CA PRO A 214 -4.06 -11.39 11.21
C PRO A 214 -4.38 -9.88 11.20
N TRP A 215 -4.91 -9.34 10.10
CA TRP A 215 -5.21 -7.92 9.98
C TRP A 215 -6.51 -7.57 10.69
N ALA A 216 -7.55 -8.37 10.52
CA ALA A 216 -8.81 -8.22 11.26
C ALA A 216 -8.58 -8.38 12.76
N ALA A 217 -7.82 -9.41 13.17
CA ALA A 217 -7.47 -9.62 14.57
C ALA A 217 -6.68 -8.42 15.15
N ALA A 218 -5.70 -7.90 14.41
CA ALA A 218 -4.96 -6.70 14.84
C ALA A 218 -5.87 -5.46 14.96
N ASP A 219 -6.78 -5.27 14.00
CA ASP A 219 -7.72 -4.16 14.03
C ASP A 219 -8.61 -4.23 15.26
N TRP A 220 -9.18 -5.41 15.56
CA TRP A 220 -10.01 -5.61 16.74
C TRP A 220 -9.27 -5.23 18.03
N TRP A 221 -8.02 -5.69 18.21
CA TRP A 221 -7.23 -5.39 19.42
C TRP A 221 -6.91 -3.91 19.62
N LEU A 222 -6.71 -3.17 18.52
CA LEU A 222 -6.13 -1.83 18.52
C LEU A 222 -7.17 -0.72 18.26
N SER A 223 -8.31 -1.08 17.70
CA SER A 223 -9.47 -0.21 17.55
C SER A 223 -10.21 -0.09 18.87
N ARG A 224 -10.83 1.07 19.09
CA ARG A 224 -11.68 1.28 20.26
C ARG A 224 -12.94 0.44 20.08
N ASP A 225 -13.17 -0.50 20.99
CA ASP A 225 -14.39 -1.28 21.02
C ASP A 225 -15.48 -0.50 21.78
N ALA A 226 -16.68 -0.41 21.19
CA ALA A 226 -17.79 0.37 21.75
C ALA A 226 -18.38 -0.26 23.02
N TRP A 227 -18.28 -1.57 23.18
CA TRP A 227 -18.74 -2.33 24.35
C TRP A 227 -17.72 -2.27 25.49
N LEU A 228 -16.42 -2.31 25.16
CA LEU A 228 -15.33 -2.19 26.15
C LEU A 228 -14.96 -0.74 26.49
N ALA A 229 -15.46 0.22 25.70
CA ALA A 229 -15.17 1.66 25.76
C ALA A 229 -13.68 2.05 25.62
N ALA A 230 -12.81 1.10 25.34
CA ALA A 230 -11.35 1.22 25.17
C ALA A 230 -10.87 0.18 24.13
N PRO A 231 -9.65 0.33 23.57
CA PRO A 231 -9.04 -0.73 22.78
C PRO A 231 -8.86 -2.00 23.63
N PRO A 232 -9.22 -3.20 23.15
CA PRO A 232 -9.04 -4.44 23.90
C PRO A 232 -7.61 -4.61 24.45
N ALA A 233 -6.59 -4.18 23.69
CA ALA A 233 -5.20 -4.32 24.10
C ALA A 233 -4.85 -3.50 25.37
N ALA A 234 -5.61 -2.45 25.65
CA ALA A 234 -5.43 -1.63 26.85
C ALA A 234 -5.95 -2.30 28.14
N LEU A 235 -6.70 -3.40 28.02
CA LEU A 235 -7.23 -4.16 29.17
C LEU A 235 -6.30 -5.32 29.58
N LEU A 236 -5.22 -5.57 28.83
CA LEU A 236 -4.26 -6.61 29.17
C LEU A 236 -3.56 -6.31 30.50
N GLY A 237 -3.46 -7.33 31.35
CA GLY A 237 -2.85 -7.20 32.68
C GLY A 237 -3.73 -6.53 33.74
N THR A 238 -4.98 -6.16 33.42
CA THR A 238 -5.91 -5.56 34.41
C THR A 238 -6.81 -6.60 35.09
N GLY A 239 -6.60 -7.90 34.84
CA GLY A 239 -7.45 -8.98 35.34
C GLY A 239 -8.82 -9.08 34.65
N ARG A 240 -9.00 -8.43 33.49
CA ARG A 240 -10.25 -8.44 32.69
C ARG A 240 -10.23 -9.44 31.53
N ASP A 241 -9.39 -10.47 31.65
CA ASP A 241 -9.15 -11.46 30.60
C ASP A 241 -10.46 -12.15 30.17
N GLY A 242 -11.32 -12.52 31.11
CA GLY A 242 -12.63 -13.11 30.80
C GLY A 242 -13.52 -12.18 29.95
N THR A 243 -13.51 -10.88 30.23
CA THR A 243 -14.28 -9.90 29.42
C THR A 243 -13.74 -9.80 27.99
N LEU A 244 -12.42 -9.90 27.79
CA LEU A 244 -11.82 -9.90 26.46
C LEU A 244 -12.25 -11.12 25.64
N VAL A 245 -12.26 -12.29 26.28
CA VAL A 245 -12.70 -13.54 25.64
C VAL A 245 -14.19 -13.48 25.30
N ASP A 246 -15.03 -13.00 26.21
CA ASP A 246 -16.48 -12.89 25.96
C ASP A 246 -16.79 -11.89 24.83
N ALA A 247 -16.04 -10.79 24.75
CA ALA A 247 -16.17 -9.82 23.64
C ALA A 247 -15.79 -10.45 22.29
N ALA A 248 -14.71 -11.22 22.25
CA ALA A 248 -14.31 -11.92 21.03
C ALA A 248 -15.35 -12.98 20.60
N ARG A 249 -15.89 -13.75 21.55
CA ARG A 249 -16.95 -14.73 21.26
C ARG A 249 -18.21 -14.07 20.69
N ALA A 250 -18.67 -12.98 21.31
CA ALA A 250 -19.85 -12.26 20.86
C ALA A 250 -19.70 -11.75 19.41
N LEU A 251 -18.49 -11.38 18.98
CA LEU A 251 -18.22 -10.99 17.60
C LEU A 251 -18.35 -12.17 16.62
N VAL A 252 -17.81 -13.34 16.98
CA VAL A 252 -17.86 -14.55 16.15
C VAL A 252 -19.28 -15.11 16.05
N ASP A 253 -20.03 -15.09 17.15
CA ASP A 253 -21.41 -15.59 17.20
C ASP A 253 -22.42 -14.62 16.53
N GLY A 254 -22.06 -13.35 16.38
CA GLY A 254 -22.93 -12.29 15.84
C GLY A 254 -22.67 -11.90 14.39
N GLY A 255 -21.64 -12.46 13.74
CA GLY A 255 -21.31 -12.26 12.32
C GLY A 255 -22.03 -13.22 11.40
#